data_AF-A0A2W4J3I2-F1
#
_entry.id   AF-A0A2W4J3I2-F1
#
_cell.length_a   1.000
_cell.length_b   1.000
_cell.length_c   1.000
_cell.angle_alpha   90.00
_cell.angle_beta   90.00
_cell.angle_gamma   90.00
#
_symmetry.space_group_name_H-M   'P 1'
#
loop_
_entity.id
_entity.type
_entity.pdbx_description
1 polymer ?
#
loop_
_entity_poly.entity_id
_entity_poly.type
_entity_poly.pdbx_seq_one_letter_code
_entity_poly.pdbx_strand_id
1 'polypeptide(L)'
;PAGTLAGLVKRELKGAHQPEIVTLNTPDDLPAARELIARHGVPPSHEPAIQFRVVVATAAGTFVPAAGLAEGDTVRAGQVIGAISTRQGPVDVTAHDAGVLTEWLAHHDDPVAPGQPLARIGGHL
;
A
#
# COMPACT_ATOMS: atom_id res chain seq x y z
N PRO A 1 17.54 17.86 9.09
CA PRO A 1 16.87 18.36 10.33
C PRO A 1 15.77 19.38 9.95
N ALA A 2 14.73 19.51 10.77
CA ALA A 2 13.53 20.31 10.44
C ALA A 2 13.84 21.78 10.12
N GLY A 3 14.79 22.41 10.85
CA GLY A 3 15.20 23.80 10.60
C GLY A 3 15.78 24.06 9.21
N THR A 4 16.50 23.09 8.63
CA THR A 4 17.04 23.19 7.27
C THR A 4 15.91 23.23 6.24
N LEU A 5 14.91 22.34 6.36
CA LEU A 5 13.77 22.29 5.44
C LEU A 5 12.93 23.58 5.53
N ALA A 6 12.68 24.06 6.75
CA ALA A 6 12.01 25.34 6.97
C ALA A 6 12.78 26.52 6.31
N GLY A 7 14.11 26.52 6.42
CA GLY A 7 14.97 27.52 5.78
C GLY A 7 14.93 27.47 4.25
N LEU A 8 14.96 26.28 3.65
CA LEU A 8 14.82 26.10 2.21
C LEU A 8 13.48 26.65 1.73
N VAL A 9 12.38 26.25 2.36
CA VAL A 9 11.02 26.68 2.01
C VAL A 9 10.87 28.20 2.11
N LYS A 10 11.37 28.84 3.18
CA LYS A 10 11.32 30.30 3.32
C LYS A 10 12.14 31.04 2.28
N ARG A 11 13.16 30.41 1.70
CA ARG A 11 13.99 31.02 0.66
C ARG A 11 13.34 30.92 -0.71
N GLU A 12 12.81 29.75 -1.05
CA GLU A 12 12.21 29.49 -2.36
C GLU A 12 10.78 30.06 -2.49
N LEU A 13 10.01 30.10 -1.41
CA LEU A 13 8.63 30.61 -1.41
C LEU A 13 8.53 31.98 -0.74
N LYS A 14 7.89 32.94 -1.43
CA LYS A 14 7.75 34.35 -1.00
C LYS A 14 6.32 34.84 -1.16
N GLY A 15 5.99 35.91 -0.44
CA GLY A 15 4.69 36.57 -0.53
C GLY A 15 3.53 35.62 -0.18
N ALA A 16 2.48 35.65 -0.99
CA ALA A 16 1.27 34.83 -0.78
C ALA A 16 1.51 33.31 -0.82
N HIS A 17 2.67 32.84 -1.30
CA HIS A 17 3.02 31.42 -1.37
C HIS A 17 3.92 30.97 -0.21
N GLN A 18 4.31 31.88 0.68
CA GLN A 18 5.11 31.52 1.84
C GLN A 18 4.24 30.77 2.88
N PRO A 19 4.59 29.54 3.26
CA PRO A 19 3.82 28.80 4.25
C PRO A 19 4.09 29.31 5.66
N GLU A 20 3.06 29.22 6.50
CA GLU A 20 3.19 29.42 7.95
C GLU A 20 3.95 28.23 8.55
N ILE A 21 4.95 28.51 9.40
CA ILE A 21 5.83 27.49 9.98
C ILE A 21 5.80 27.62 11.50
N VAL A 22 5.45 26.51 12.17
CA VAL A 22 5.55 26.35 13.63
C VAL A 22 6.73 25.45 13.98
N THR A 23 7.43 25.74 15.07
CA THR A 23 8.48 24.86 15.62
C THR A 23 7.96 24.27 16.93
N LEU A 24 8.12 22.95 17.09
CA LEU A 24 7.73 22.21 18.29
C LEU A 24 8.99 21.77 19.01
N ASN A 25 9.34 22.45 20.10
CA ASN A 25 10.46 22.08 20.96
C ASN A 25 9.97 21.45 22.27
N THR A 26 8.79 21.87 22.75
CA THR A 26 8.18 21.34 23.98
C THR A 26 6.69 21.05 23.77
N PRO A 27 6.05 20.30 24.68
CA PRO A 27 4.60 20.08 24.65
C PRO A 27 3.78 21.39 24.73
N ASP A 28 4.34 22.46 25.27
CA ASP A 28 3.66 23.76 25.37
C ASP A 28 3.48 24.45 24.00
N ASP A 29 4.19 23.98 22.97
CA ASP A 29 4.05 24.48 21.59
C ASP A 29 2.85 23.83 20.85
N LEU A 30 2.23 22.79 21.42
CA LEU A 30 1.12 22.06 20.79
C LEU A 30 -0.12 22.93 20.49
N PRO A 31 -0.54 23.87 21.36
CA PRO A 31 -1.64 24.77 21.03
C PRO A 31 -1.37 25.56 19.74
N ALA A 32 -0.15 26.07 19.54
CA ALA A 32 0.21 26.82 18.33
C ALA A 32 0.16 25.94 17.07
N ALA A 33 0.58 24.68 17.16
CA ALA A 33 0.42 23.74 16.06
C ALA A 33 -1.05 23.42 15.74
N ARG A 34 -1.90 23.27 16.76
CA ARG A 34 -3.34 23.02 16.57
C ARG A 34 -4.04 24.19 15.88
N GLU A 35 -3.67 25.43 16.24
CA GLU A 35 -4.17 26.64 15.58
C GLU A 35 -3.71 26.76 14.12
N LEU A 36 -2.48 26.38 13.82
CA LEU A 36 -1.98 26.32 12.44
C LEU A 36 -2.77 25.27 11.63
N ILE A 37 -2.98 24.08 12.20
CA ILE A 37 -3.81 23.02 11.59
C ILE A 37 -5.25 23.48 11.41
N ALA A 38 -5.84 24.21 12.36
CA ALA A 38 -7.22 24.69 12.21
C ALA A 38 -7.38 25.69 11.05
N ARG A 39 -6.36 26.52 10.78
CA ARG A 39 -6.38 27.52 9.70
C ARG A 39 -6.07 26.95 8.33
N HIS A 40 -5.11 26.03 8.24
CA HIS A 40 -4.59 25.52 6.96
C HIS A 40 -4.89 24.05 6.70
N GLY A 41 -5.32 23.33 7.72
CA GLY A 41 -5.67 21.92 7.63
C GLY A 41 -6.87 21.76 6.71
N VAL A 42 -6.68 21.01 5.64
CA VAL A 42 -7.78 20.50 4.85
C VAL A 42 -8.31 19.28 5.62
N PRO A 43 -9.63 19.17 5.90
CA PRO A 43 -10.16 17.91 6.39
C PRO A 43 -9.70 16.82 5.43
N PRO A 44 -9.31 15.63 5.90
CA PRO A 44 -8.93 14.56 4.98
C PRO A 44 -10.06 14.42 3.97
N SER A 45 -9.80 14.80 2.72
CA SER A 45 -10.68 14.45 1.64
C SER A 45 -10.79 12.95 1.73
N HIS A 46 -12.02 12.43 1.74
CA HIS A 46 -12.25 11.01 1.48
C HIS A 46 -11.85 10.76 0.02
N GLU A 47 -10.59 10.96 -0.35
CA GLU A 47 -10.03 10.18 -1.42
C GLU A 47 -10.10 8.75 -0.88
N PRO A 48 -10.93 7.88 -1.48
CA PRO A 48 -10.87 6.49 -1.12
C PRO A 48 -9.46 6.06 -1.49
N ALA A 49 -8.56 5.98 -0.50
CA ALA A 49 -7.32 5.27 -0.68
C ALA A 49 -7.75 3.89 -1.16
N ILE A 50 -7.46 3.55 -2.41
CA ILE A 50 -7.84 2.26 -2.99
C ILE A 50 -7.15 1.22 -2.12
N GLN A 51 -7.89 0.64 -1.18
CA GLN A 51 -7.36 -0.38 -0.31
C GLN A 51 -7.27 -1.65 -1.14
N PHE A 52 -6.05 -2.02 -1.45
CA PHE A 52 -5.74 -3.30 -2.03
C PHE A 52 -4.83 -4.07 -1.09
N ARG A 53 -4.91 -5.39 -1.19
CA ARG A 53 -4.07 -6.35 -0.50
C ARG A 53 -3.22 -7.04 -1.54
N VAL A 54 -2.04 -7.49 -1.12
CA VAL A 54 -1.13 -8.23 -1.99
C VAL A 54 -1.01 -9.63 -1.45
N VAL A 55 -1.27 -10.62 -2.30
CA VAL A 55 -0.93 -12.02 -2.01
C VAL A 55 0.52 -12.24 -2.40
N VAL A 56 1.29 -12.84 -1.51
CA VAL A 56 2.72 -13.06 -1.66
C VAL A 56 3.06 -14.54 -1.66
N ALA A 57 4.18 -14.89 -2.28
CA ALA A 57 4.72 -16.24 -2.26
C ALA A 57 5.14 -16.64 -0.84
N THR A 58 4.74 -17.84 -0.40
CA THR A 58 5.07 -18.37 0.93
C THR A 58 6.37 -19.19 0.93
N ALA A 59 6.82 -19.63 -0.26
CA ALA A 59 8.02 -20.44 -0.46
C ALA A 59 8.74 -20.04 -1.76
N ALA A 60 9.98 -20.50 -1.92
CA ALA A 60 10.69 -20.38 -3.19
C ALA A 60 10.27 -21.48 -4.16
N GLY A 61 10.06 -21.15 -5.43
CA GLY A 61 9.69 -22.12 -6.46
C GLY A 61 9.17 -21.47 -7.74
N THR A 62 8.34 -22.20 -8.47
CA THR A 62 7.73 -21.75 -9.72
C THR A 62 6.23 -21.50 -9.49
N PHE A 63 5.75 -20.31 -9.82
CA PHE A 63 4.35 -19.95 -9.61
C PHE A 63 3.44 -20.50 -10.70
N VAL A 64 2.32 -21.08 -10.30
CA VAL A 64 1.27 -21.61 -11.17
C VAL A 64 -0.07 -21.04 -10.71
N PRO A 65 -0.65 -20.06 -11.41
CA PRO A 65 -1.98 -19.54 -11.12
C PRO A 65 -3.06 -20.64 -11.17
N ALA A 66 -4.12 -20.49 -10.37
CA ALA A 66 -5.26 -21.41 -10.41
C ALA A 66 -5.96 -21.34 -11.77
N ALA A 67 -6.28 -22.51 -12.34
CA ALA A 67 -6.94 -22.58 -13.62
C ALA A 67 -8.33 -21.92 -13.57
N GLY A 68 -8.62 -21.06 -14.55
CA GLY A 68 -9.92 -20.39 -14.67
C GLY A 68 -10.11 -19.20 -13.74
N LEU A 69 -9.06 -18.74 -13.04
CA LEU A 69 -9.07 -17.48 -12.30
C LEU A 69 -8.40 -16.38 -13.12
N ALA A 70 -9.17 -15.37 -13.50
CA ALA A 70 -8.74 -14.23 -14.30
C ALA A 70 -8.85 -12.91 -13.51
N GLU A 71 -8.14 -11.88 -13.98
CA GLU A 71 -8.33 -10.52 -13.46
C GLU A 71 -9.79 -10.08 -13.66
N GLY A 72 -10.36 -9.46 -12.64
CA GLY A 72 -11.77 -9.11 -12.54
C GLY A 72 -12.62 -10.14 -11.80
N ASP A 73 -12.12 -11.36 -11.58
CA ASP A 73 -12.87 -12.39 -10.86
C ASP A 73 -12.91 -12.12 -9.35
N THR A 74 -14.05 -12.48 -8.74
CA THR A 74 -14.21 -12.44 -7.29
C THR A 74 -13.49 -13.61 -6.62
N VAL A 75 -12.77 -13.31 -5.55
CA VAL A 75 -12.09 -14.28 -4.69
C VAL A 75 -12.66 -14.24 -3.28
N ARG A 76 -12.77 -15.41 -2.64
CA ARG A 76 -13.17 -15.53 -1.24
C ARG A 76 -11.95 -15.61 -0.32
N ALA A 77 -12.12 -15.23 0.95
CA ALA A 77 -11.12 -15.52 1.96
C ALA A 77 -10.84 -17.03 2.03
N GLY A 78 -9.55 -17.40 2.02
CA GLY A 78 -9.08 -18.79 1.98
C GLY A 78 -9.15 -19.47 0.62
N GLN A 79 -9.69 -18.81 -0.43
CA GLN A 79 -9.71 -19.39 -1.77
C GLN A 79 -8.28 -19.58 -2.30
N VAL A 80 -7.99 -20.76 -2.85
CA VAL A 80 -6.74 -21.03 -3.55
C VAL A 80 -6.72 -20.22 -4.84
N ILE A 81 -5.70 -19.37 -5.01
CA ILE A 81 -5.50 -18.54 -6.21
C ILE A 81 -4.38 -19.10 -7.09
N GLY A 82 -3.65 -20.11 -6.62
CA GLY A 82 -2.58 -20.77 -7.35
C GLY A 82 -1.73 -21.62 -6.42
N ALA A 83 -0.61 -22.11 -6.92
CA ALA A 83 0.35 -22.88 -6.15
C ALA A 83 1.78 -22.50 -6.53
N ILE A 84 2.71 -22.74 -5.60
CA ILE A 84 4.15 -22.66 -5.86
C ILE A 84 4.66 -24.09 -5.97
N SER A 85 5.15 -24.48 -7.14
CA SER A 85 5.83 -25.76 -7.34
C SER A 85 7.22 -25.68 -6.70
N THR A 86 7.42 -26.44 -5.61
CA THR A 86 8.69 -26.54 -4.90
C THR A 86 9.31 -27.93 -5.08
N ARG A 87 10.57 -28.11 -4.65
CA ARG A 87 11.24 -29.42 -4.68
C ARG A 87 10.60 -30.45 -3.74
N GLN A 88 9.86 -30.00 -2.74
CA GLN A 88 9.19 -30.83 -1.74
C GLN A 88 7.71 -31.08 -2.08
N GLY A 89 7.22 -30.55 -3.20
CA GLY A 89 5.82 -30.61 -3.61
C GLY A 89 5.19 -29.22 -3.79
N PRO A 90 3.98 -29.15 -4.35
CA PRO A 90 3.25 -27.90 -4.50
C PRO A 90 2.83 -27.34 -3.14
N VAL A 91 2.89 -26.02 -3.00
CA VAL A 91 2.39 -25.27 -1.84
C VAL A 91 1.28 -24.33 -2.31
N ASP A 92 0.08 -24.51 -1.78
CA ASP A 92 -1.06 -23.66 -2.15
C ASP A 92 -0.86 -22.21 -1.72
N VAL A 93 -1.25 -21.30 -2.61
CA VAL A 93 -1.31 -19.86 -2.37
C VAL A 93 -2.78 -19.48 -2.22
N THR A 94 -3.15 -18.92 -1.08
CA THR A 94 -4.54 -18.59 -0.74
C THR A 94 -4.74 -17.09 -0.57
N ALA A 95 -5.91 -16.60 -0.98
CA ALA A 95 -6.35 -15.24 -0.70
C ALA A 95 -6.62 -15.08 0.80
N HIS A 96 -6.08 -14.02 1.42
CA HIS A 96 -6.25 -13.81 2.86
C HIS A 96 -7.63 -13.21 3.23
N ASP A 97 -8.27 -12.53 2.28
CA ASP A 97 -9.57 -11.89 2.45
C ASP A 97 -10.37 -11.98 1.14
N ALA A 98 -11.67 -11.72 1.20
CA ALA A 98 -12.51 -11.63 0.01
C ALA A 98 -12.26 -10.32 -0.76
N GLY A 99 -12.47 -10.35 -2.08
CA GLY A 99 -12.32 -9.18 -2.94
C GLY A 99 -12.34 -9.53 -4.42
N VAL A 100 -11.79 -8.65 -5.26
CA VAL A 100 -11.60 -8.88 -6.69
C VAL A 100 -10.11 -9.03 -6.97
N LEU A 101 -9.73 -10.06 -7.73
CA LEU A 101 -8.39 -10.16 -8.28
C LEU A 101 -8.20 -9.03 -9.31
N THR A 102 -7.49 -7.97 -8.94
CA THR A 102 -7.35 -6.78 -9.80
C THR A 102 -6.17 -6.89 -10.76
N GLU A 103 -5.12 -7.60 -10.39
CA GLU A 103 -3.88 -7.70 -11.17
C GLU A 103 -3.08 -8.94 -10.77
N TRP A 104 -2.57 -9.68 -11.75
CA TRP A 104 -1.49 -10.65 -11.56
C TRP A 104 -0.12 -9.93 -11.56
N LEU A 105 0.67 -10.13 -10.52
CA LEU A 105 2.01 -9.56 -10.37
C LEU A 105 3.12 -10.57 -10.69
N ALA A 106 2.76 -11.84 -10.77
CA ALA A 106 3.58 -12.94 -11.28
C ALA A 106 2.72 -13.79 -12.22
N HIS A 107 3.33 -14.33 -13.26
CA HIS A 107 2.66 -15.12 -14.29
C HIS A 107 2.97 -16.61 -14.13
N HIS A 108 2.29 -17.41 -14.93
CA HIS A 108 2.56 -18.83 -15.03
C HIS A 108 4.03 -19.09 -15.36
N ASP A 109 4.63 -20.03 -14.62
CA ASP A 109 6.03 -20.43 -14.70
C ASP A 109 7.07 -19.41 -14.24
N ASP A 110 6.66 -18.26 -13.68
CA ASP A 110 7.61 -17.30 -13.12
C ASP A 110 8.31 -17.89 -11.87
N PRO A 111 9.64 -17.73 -11.74
CA PRO A 111 10.35 -18.06 -10.52
C PRO A 111 10.03 -17.01 -9.44
N VAL A 112 9.74 -17.49 -8.23
CA VAL A 112 9.36 -16.64 -7.10
C VAL A 112 10.14 -16.98 -5.84
N ALA A 113 10.43 -15.95 -5.04
CA ALA A 113 11.02 -16.06 -3.71
C ALA A 113 9.98 -15.80 -2.60
N PRO A 114 10.20 -16.26 -1.36
CA PRO A 114 9.30 -15.95 -0.24
C PRO A 114 9.12 -14.43 -0.08
N GLY A 115 7.86 -14.00 0.08
CA GLY A 115 7.48 -12.59 0.18
C GLY A 115 7.32 -11.88 -1.17
N GLN A 116 7.64 -12.53 -2.29
CA GLN A 116 7.45 -11.93 -3.62
C GLN A 116 5.96 -11.75 -3.93
N PRO A 117 5.53 -10.56 -4.37
CA PRO A 117 4.15 -10.31 -4.79
C PRO A 117 3.71 -11.21 -5.94
N LEU A 118 2.52 -11.80 -5.81
CA LEU A 118 1.92 -12.69 -6.83
C LEU A 118 0.66 -12.09 -7.44
N ALA A 119 -0.18 -11.45 -6.63
CA ALA A 119 -1.45 -10.90 -7.06
C ALA A 119 -1.89 -9.73 -6.19
N ARG A 120 -2.63 -8.80 -6.78
CA ARG A 120 -3.33 -7.74 -6.07
C ARG A 120 -4.81 -8.08 -5.97
N ILE A 121 -5.34 -8.05 -4.75
CA ILE A 121 -6.77 -8.20 -4.47
C ILE A 121 -7.29 -6.86 -3.97
N GLY A 122 -8.25 -6.28 -4.68
CA GLY A 122 -8.81 -4.96 -4.38
C GLY A 122 -10.33 -4.99 -4.32
N GLY A 123 -10.89 -3.92 -3.73
CA GLY A 123 -12.33 -3.75 -3.59
C GLY A 123 -12.91 -4.49 -2.38
N HIS A 124 -14.01 -3.94 -1.85
CA HIS A 124 -14.94 -4.67 -0.99
C HIS A 124 -16.16 -5.02 -1.84
N LEU A 125 -16.64 -6.26 -1.71
CA LEU A 125 -17.98 -6.64 -2.14
C LEU A 125 -19.00 -6.26 -1.05
#